data_AF-A0A970G1G1-F1
#
_entry.id   AF-A0A970G1G1-F1
#
_cell.length_a   1.000
_cell.length_b   1.000
_cell.length_c   1.000
_cell.angle_alpha   90.00
_cell.angle_beta   90.00
_cell.angle_gamma   90.00
#
_symmetry.space_group_name_H-M   'P 1'
#
loop_
_entity.id
_entity.type
_entity.pdbx_description
1 polymer ?
#
loop_
_entity_poly.entity_id
_entity_poly.type
_entity_poly.pdbx_seq_one_letter_code
_entity_poly.pdbx_strand_id
1 'polypeptide(L)'
;MGPESGGPCLVDTTDGRITRIRPYRYDKEYTDKHCNPWKIEARGSTFSAPDRVTISPFGLGYKSRVYSRNRVRYPLKRVDWDPKGERNPQNRGKSKYVRISWDEAAQIIADELMRIKETYGPEAVLVQADMHGEGKHVAPSHGCPNRLMSLLGGYTLQMRNMDSWEGWFWGAKHVWGCEPVGEMMPMTNLF
;
A
#
# COMPACT_ATOMS: atom_id res chain seq x y z
N MET A 1 -5.21 -11.12 -6.12
CA MET A 1 -3.83 -10.60 -6.02
C MET A 1 -3.85 -9.37 -5.14
N GLY A 2 -3.64 -9.56 -3.83
CA GLY A 2 -3.70 -8.51 -2.82
C GLY A 2 -2.45 -7.63 -2.80
N PRO A 3 -2.22 -6.84 -1.74
CA PRO A 3 -1.16 -5.81 -1.62
C PRO A 3 0.30 -6.33 -1.67
N GLU A 4 0.55 -7.55 -2.14
CA GLU A 4 1.87 -8.14 -2.22
C GLU A 4 2.67 -7.54 -3.39
N SER A 5 3.39 -6.45 -3.13
CA SER A 5 4.32 -5.82 -4.08
C SER A 5 5.64 -6.59 -4.29
N GLY A 6 5.72 -7.84 -3.83
CA GLY A 6 6.85 -8.73 -3.98
C GLY A 6 6.79 -9.94 -3.03
N GLY A 7 7.39 -11.06 -3.46
CA GLY A 7 7.51 -12.26 -2.61
C GLY A 7 8.46 -12.05 -1.42
N PRO A 8 8.37 -12.88 -0.37
CA PRO A 8 9.23 -12.78 0.81
C PRO A 8 10.71 -12.90 0.44
N CYS A 9 11.58 -12.17 1.14
CA CYS A 9 13.01 -12.13 0.83
C CYS A 9 13.87 -12.21 2.09
N LEU A 10 15.13 -12.63 1.91
CA LEU A 10 16.14 -12.51 2.96
C LEU A 10 16.86 -11.18 2.80
N VAL A 11 16.96 -10.44 3.90
CA VAL A 11 17.63 -9.14 3.98
C VAL A 11 18.83 -9.31 4.91
N ASP A 12 20.03 -9.31 4.34
CA ASP A 12 21.26 -9.35 5.13
C ASP A 12 21.61 -7.92 5.56
N THR A 13 21.99 -7.75 6.83
CA THR A 13 22.36 -6.46 7.41
C THR A 13 23.75 -6.49 8.04
N THR A 14 24.43 -5.35 8.03
CA THR A 14 25.71 -5.11 8.71
C THR A 14 25.66 -3.71 9.27
N ASP A 15 25.93 -3.53 10.57
CA ASP A 15 25.91 -2.25 11.27
C ASP A 15 24.62 -1.44 11.05
N GLY A 16 23.47 -2.13 11.10
CA GLY A 16 22.15 -1.51 10.89
C GLY A 16 21.86 -1.08 9.44
N ARG A 17 22.70 -1.49 8.48
CA ARG A 17 22.50 -1.21 7.05
C ARG A 17 22.22 -2.47 6.25
N ILE A 18 21.29 -2.37 5.30
CA ILE A 18 21.01 -3.45 4.33
C ILE A 18 22.23 -3.58 3.42
N THR A 19 22.83 -4.76 3.37
CA THR A 19 23.95 -5.06 2.48
C THR A 19 23.46 -5.83 1.25
N ARG A 20 22.51 -6.75 1.42
CA ARG A 20 21.99 -7.61 0.35
C ARG A 20 20.51 -7.95 0.54
N ILE A 21 19.78 -8.03 -0.58
CA ILE A 21 18.43 -8.60 -0.66
C ILE A 21 18.51 -9.79 -1.60
N ARG A 22 18.00 -10.95 -1.18
CA ARG A 22 18.11 -12.20 -1.95
C ARG A 22 16.86 -13.08 -1.80
N PRO A 23 16.61 -14.00 -2.75
CA PRO A 23 15.53 -14.97 -2.65
C PRO A 23 15.49 -15.67 -1.29
N TYR A 24 14.31 -15.72 -0.69
CA TYR A 24 14.05 -16.62 0.42
C TYR A 24 14.01 -18.05 -0.11
N ARG A 25 14.93 -18.88 0.39
CA ARG A 25 14.82 -20.34 0.24
C ARG A 25 13.96 -20.83 1.39
N TYR A 26 13.02 -21.72 1.08
CA TYR A 26 12.26 -22.43 2.10
C TYR A 26 13.24 -23.28 2.95
N ASP A 27 12.78 -23.91 4.03
CA ASP A 27 13.46 -25.04 4.70
C ASP A 27 14.87 -24.92 5.32
N LYS A 28 15.51 -23.75 5.42
CA LYS A 28 16.87 -23.66 6.02
C LYS A 28 17.04 -24.21 7.46
N GLU A 29 15.98 -24.26 8.25
CA GLU A 29 15.99 -24.75 9.65
C GLU A 29 15.04 -25.93 9.91
N TYR A 30 14.11 -26.24 9.00
CA TYR A 30 13.06 -27.25 9.18
C TYR A 30 13.00 -28.15 7.95
N THR A 31 13.87 -29.15 7.88
CA THR A 31 14.13 -29.84 6.61
C THR A 31 13.07 -30.87 6.19
N ASP A 32 12.47 -31.69 7.04
CA ASP A 32 11.89 -32.94 6.48
C ASP A 32 10.42 -33.26 6.79
N LYS A 33 9.57 -32.29 7.17
CA LYS A 33 8.14 -32.62 7.41
C LYS A 33 7.08 -31.60 7.04
N HIS A 34 7.43 -30.34 6.79
CA HIS A 34 6.42 -29.27 6.81
C HIS A 34 6.15 -28.58 5.48
N CYS A 35 7.04 -28.67 4.48
CA CYS A 35 6.85 -27.95 3.23
C CYS A 35 6.08 -28.71 2.14
N ASN A 36 6.02 -30.06 2.19
CA ASN A 36 5.28 -30.95 1.27
C ASN A 36 4.93 -30.32 -0.10
N PRO A 37 5.93 -30.00 -0.94
CA PRO A 37 5.66 -29.35 -2.21
C PRO A 37 4.80 -30.25 -3.08
N TRP A 38 3.91 -29.64 -3.86
CA TRP A 38 3.09 -30.37 -4.81
C TRP A 38 3.98 -31.10 -5.85
N LYS A 39 3.48 -32.23 -6.35
CA LYS A 39 4.09 -32.99 -7.43
C LYS A 39 3.06 -33.24 -8.52
N ILE A 40 3.48 -33.10 -9.77
CA ILE A 40 2.67 -33.40 -10.95
C ILE A 40 3.43 -34.43 -11.78
N GLU A 41 2.81 -35.57 -12.04
CA GLU A 41 3.37 -36.61 -12.93
C GLU A 41 2.69 -36.51 -14.29
N ALA A 42 3.49 -36.30 -15.34
CA ALA A 42 2.99 -36.19 -16.71
C ALA A 42 4.07 -36.60 -17.72
N ARG A 43 3.67 -37.37 -18.75
CA ARG A 43 4.54 -37.76 -19.88
C ARG A 43 5.85 -38.44 -19.44
N GLY A 44 5.76 -39.30 -18.42
CA GLY A 44 6.93 -40.00 -17.86
C GLY A 44 7.90 -39.11 -17.07
N SER A 45 7.50 -37.88 -16.73
CA SER A 45 8.28 -36.94 -15.92
C SER A 45 7.52 -36.51 -14.66
N THR A 46 8.26 -36.13 -13.61
CA THR A 46 7.71 -35.55 -12.38
C THR A 46 8.14 -34.09 -12.25
N PHE A 47 7.16 -33.20 -12.06
CA PHE A 47 7.35 -31.76 -11.86
C PHE A 47 7.04 -31.40 -10.41
N SER A 48 7.77 -30.46 -9.83
CA SER A 48 7.54 -29.95 -8.48
C SER A 48 7.90 -28.47 -8.38
N ALA A 49 7.42 -27.80 -7.32
CA ALA A 49 7.75 -26.41 -7.05
C ALA A 49 9.25 -26.22 -6.71
N PRO A 50 9.86 -25.08 -7.07
CA PRO A 50 11.20 -24.72 -6.58
C PRO A 50 11.25 -24.58 -5.05
N ASP A 51 12.43 -24.84 -4.49
CA ASP A 51 12.78 -24.70 -3.05
C ASP A 51 12.91 -23.25 -2.58
N ARG A 52 12.49 -22.29 -3.39
CA ARG A 52 12.70 -20.86 -3.15
C ARG A 52 11.67 -20.01 -3.84
N VAL A 53 11.50 -18.80 -3.33
CA VAL A 53 10.77 -17.78 -4.07
C VAL A 53 11.59 -17.22 -5.24
N THR A 54 10.90 -16.68 -6.21
CA THR A 54 11.46 -15.77 -7.21
C THR A 54 11.21 -14.33 -6.80
N ILE A 55 12.25 -13.49 -6.85
CA ILE A 55 12.14 -12.05 -6.57
C ILE A 55 12.25 -11.30 -7.90
N SER A 56 11.43 -10.27 -8.08
CA SER A 56 11.52 -9.38 -9.23
C SER A 56 12.84 -8.58 -9.24
N PRO A 57 13.30 -8.09 -10.41
CA PRO A 57 14.47 -7.21 -10.47
C PRO A 57 14.34 -5.98 -9.57
N PHE A 58 13.14 -5.41 -9.44
CA PHE A 58 12.87 -4.28 -8.55
C PHE A 58 12.99 -4.66 -7.06
N GLY A 59 12.61 -5.88 -6.68
CA GLY A 59 12.78 -6.40 -5.33
C GLY A 59 14.26 -6.60 -4.96
N LEU A 60 15.06 -7.13 -5.89
CA LEU A 60 16.51 -7.28 -5.70
C LEU A 60 17.21 -5.92 -5.51
N GLY A 61 16.77 -4.91 -6.28
CA GLY A 61 17.29 -3.54 -6.22
C GLY A 61 16.66 -2.65 -5.13
N TYR A 62 15.76 -3.16 -4.29
CA TYR A 62 14.93 -2.34 -3.42
C TYR A 62 15.73 -1.50 -2.40
N LYS A 63 16.92 -1.98 -2.01
CA LYS A 63 17.90 -1.23 -1.19
C LYS A 63 18.17 0.19 -1.73
N SER A 64 18.19 0.37 -3.05
CA SER A 64 18.42 1.67 -3.69
C SER A 64 17.28 2.66 -3.42
N ARG A 65 16.05 2.20 -3.20
CA ARG A 65 14.93 3.04 -2.76
C ARG A 65 15.07 3.45 -1.30
N VAL A 66 15.45 2.51 -0.43
CA VAL A 66 15.65 2.76 1.00
C VAL A 66 16.68 3.86 1.24
N TYR A 67 17.81 3.80 0.52
CA TYR A 67 18.93 4.74 0.66
C TYR A 67 18.99 5.82 -0.44
N SER A 68 17.90 6.03 -1.16
CA SER A 68 17.84 7.05 -2.22
C SER A 68 18.15 8.44 -1.65
N ARG A 69 18.85 9.26 -2.45
CA ARG A 69 19.02 10.70 -2.16
C ARG A 69 17.68 11.44 -2.15
N ASN A 70 16.68 10.91 -2.86
CA ASN A 70 15.33 11.49 -2.95
C ASN A 70 14.39 11.01 -1.83
N ARG A 71 14.89 10.24 -0.84
CA ARG A 71 14.07 9.79 0.28
C ARG A 71 13.66 10.98 1.15
N VAL A 72 12.36 11.17 1.35
CA VAL A 72 11.83 12.10 2.35
C VAL A 72 12.13 11.52 3.74
N ARG A 73 13.01 12.19 4.49
CA ARG A 73 13.52 11.74 5.80
C ARG A 73 12.81 12.38 6.99
N TYR A 74 12.19 13.54 6.77
CA TYR A 74 11.57 14.34 7.81
C TYR A 74 10.26 14.93 7.28
N PRO A 75 9.32 15.29 8.16
CA PRO A 75 8.21 16.14 7.80
C PRO A 75 8.69 17.47 7.23
N LEU A 76 8.03 17.92 6.17
CA LEU A 76 8.34 19.12 5.43
C LEU A 76 7.08 19.96 5.29
N LYS A 77 7.19 21.26 5.55
CA LYS A 77 6.12 22.25 5.38
C LYS A 77 6.52 23.25 4.30
N ARG A 78 5.60 23.64 3.43
CA ARG A 78 5.87 24.67 2.42
C ARG A 78 6.13 26.02 3.10
N VAL A 79 7.19 26.72 2.69
CA VAL A 79 7.67 27.94 3.40
C VAL A 79 6.65 29.08 3.44
N ASP A 80 5.74 29.13 2.47
CA ASP A 80 4.75 30.19 2.29
C ASP A 80 3.33 29.72 2.58
N TRP A 81 3.17 28.61 3.29
CA TRP A 81 1.86 28.10 3.69
C TRP A 81 1.64 28.32 5.18
N ASP A 82 0.68 29.18 5.51
CA ASP A 82 0.21 29.40 6.87
C ASP A 82 -1.26 28.95 7.02
N PRO A 83 -1.58 27.94 7.84
CA PRO A 83 -2.97 27.52 8.06
C PRO A 83 -3.83 28.60 8.73
N LYS A 84 -3.22 29.53 9.47
CA LYS A 84 -3.91 30.62 10.18
C LYS A 84 -3.80 31.96 9.46
N GLY A 85 -3.19 32.00 8.28
CA GLY A 85 -2.96 33.20 7.49
C GLY A 85 -3.00 32.88 6.00
N GLU A 86 -2.01 33.40 5.27
CA GLU A 86 -1.92 33.22 3.83
C GLU A 86 -1.51 31.79 3.45
N ARG A 87 -2.43 31.08 2.79
CA ARG A 87 -2.23 29.68 2.36
C ARG A 87 -1.55 29.55 1.00
N ASN A 88 -1.45 30.62 0.21
CA ASN A 88 -0.79 30.68 -1.09
C ASN A 88 -0.93 29.42 -2.00
N PRO A 89 -2.16 28.97 -2.37
CA PRO A 89 -2.33 27.78 -3.21
C PRO A 89 -1.65 27.87 -4.58
N GLN A 90 -1.56 29.07 -5.15
CA GLN A 90 -0.92 29.39 -6.44
C GLN A 90 0.59 29.10 -6.48
N ASN A 91 1.20 28.88 -5.31
CA ASN A 91 2.62 28.57 -5.16
C ASN A 91 2.91 27.08 -4.95
N ARG A 92 1.89 26.21 -4.93
CA ARG A 92 2.06 24.76 -4.95
C ARG A 92 2.88 24.34 -6.19
N GLY A 93 3.94 23.57 -5.98
CA GLY A 93 4.89 23.18 -7.04
C GLY A 93 5.99 24.21 -7.36
N LYS A 94 5.98 25.40 -6.71
CA LYS A 94 6.98 26.46 -6.92
C LYS A 94 7.81 26.72 -5.65
N SER A 95 7.13 26.96 -4.53
CA SER A 95 7.77 27.31 -3.26
C SER A 95 8.51 26.13 -2.64
N LYS A 96 9.58 26.43 -1.90
CA LYS A 96 10.41 25.44 -1.22
C LYS A 96 9.77 24.97 0.09
N TYR A 97 10.48 24.09 0.78
CA TYR A 97 10.03 23.49 2.02
C TYR A 97 11.02 23.75 3.15
N VAL A 98 10.50 23.86 4.35
CA VAL A 98 11.24 23.87 5.61
C VAL A 98 10.96 22.58 6.36
N ARG A 99 11.96 22.08 7.08
CA ARG A 99 11.79 20.93 7.98
C ARG A 99 11.01 21.36 9.22
N ILE A 100 10.05 20.52 9.61
CA ILE A 100 9.29 20.67 10.85
C ILE A 100 9.38 19.39 11.69
N SER A 101 8.92 19.43 12.94
CA SER A 101 8.85 18.24 13.79
C SER A 101 7.66 17.34 13.39
N TRP A 102 7.68 16.09 13.85
CA TRP A 102 6.53 15.20 13.70
C TRP A 102 5.32 15.70 14.48
N ASP A 103 5.51 16.23 15.68
CA ASP A 103 4.42 16.78 16.50
C ASP A 103 3.77 17.99 15.82
N GLU A 104 4.57 18.90 15.26
CA GLU A 104 4.04 20.05 14.51
C GLU A 104 3.26 19.58 13.28
N ALA A 105 3.81 18.63 12.50
CA ALA A 105 3.13 18.11 11.32
C ALA A 105 1.81 17.40 11.67
N ALA A 106 1.81 16.57 12.70
CA ALA A 106 0.64 15.84 13.16
C ALA A 106 -0.43 16.79 13.68
N GLN A 107 -0.05 17.78 14.49
CA GLN A 107 -1.00 18.77 15.02
C GLN A 107 -1.62 19.61 13.91
N ILE A 108 -0.82 20.10 12.96
CA ILE A 108 -1.33 20.87 11.80
C ILE A 108 -2.37 20.06 11.01
N ILE A 109 -2.09 18.78 10.76
CA ILE A 109 -3.00 17.90 10.02
C ILE A 109 -4.27 17.66 10.83
N ALA A 110 -4.15 17.35 12.12
CA ALA A 110 -5.29 17.10 13.00
C ALA A 110 -6.20 18.33 13.11
N ASP A 111 -5.62 19.52 13.33
CA ASP A 111 -6.36 20.79 13.42
C ASP A 111 -7.15 21.06 12.14
N GLU A 112 -6.53 20.87 10.97
CA GLU A 112 -7.22 21.09 9.69
C GLU A 112 -8.31 20.04 9.42
N LEU A 113 -8.08 18.77 9.77
CA LEU A 113 -9.11 17.73 9.63
C LEU A 113 -10.31 18.02 10.51
N MET A 114 -10.09 18.41 11.77
CA MET A 114 -11.16 18.78 12.70
C MET A 114 -11.90 20.03 12.23
N ARG A 115 -11.17 21.09 11.84
CA ARG A 115 -11.76 22.33 11.33
C ARG A 115 -12.64 22.09 10.10
N ILE A 116 -12.16 21.31 9.13
CA ILE A 116 -12.92 20.99 7.91
C ILE A 116 -14.17 20.18 8.27
N LYS A 117 -14.04 19.16 9.12
CA LYS A 117 -15.16 18.35 9.59
C LYS A 117 -16.22 19.20 10.27
N GLU A 118 -15.84 20.06 11.19
CA GLU A 118 -16.76 20.91 11.95
C GLU A 118 -17.46 21.96 11.08
N THR A 119 -16.76 22.49 10.07
CA THR A 119 -17.30 23.57 9.22
C THR A 119 -18.12 23.06 8.04
N TYR A 120 -17.70 21.95 7.41
CA TYR A 120 -18.23 21.49 6.12
C TYR A 120 -18.72 20.04 6.13
N GLY A 121 -18.56 19.32 7.24
CA GLY A 121 -18.82 17.90 7.32
C GLY A 121 -17.62 17.02 6.93
N PRO A 122 -17.61 15.75 7.36
CA PRO A 122 -16.51 14.82 7.08
C PRO A 122 -16.30 14.56 5.58
N GLU A 123 -17.35 14.65 4.75
CA GLU A 123 -17.31 14.43 3.30
C GLU A 123 -16.46 15.47 2.56
N ALA A 124 -16.23 16.64 3.16
CA ALA A 124 -15.34 17.67 2.59
C ALA A 124 -13.86 17.27 2.60
N VAL A 125 -13.49 16.19 3.31
CA VAL A 125 -12.15 15.61 3.24
C VAL A 125 -12.10 14.55 2.15
N LEU A 126 -11.35 14.82 1.09
CA LEU A 126 -11.01 13.84 0.06
C LEU A 126 -9.80 13.01 0.50
N VAL A 127 -9.94 11.68 0.46
CA VAL A 127 -8.79 10.77 0.58
C VAL A 127 -8.64 9.95 -0.69
N GLN A 128 -7.44 10.04 -1.24
CA GLN A 128 -6.96 9.21 -2.34
C GLN A 128 -6.04 8.13 -1.79
N ALA A 129 -6.42 6.86 -2.00
CA ALA A 129 -5.58 5.71 -1.73
C ALA A 129 -5.17 5.04 -3.05
N ASP A 130 -3.87 4.81 -3.26
CA ASP A 130 -3.36 4.18 -4.47
C ASP A 130 -3.34 2.65 -4.33
N MET A 131 -3.87 1.92 -5.33
CA MET A 131 -4.16 0.47 -5.28
C MET A 131 -2.92 -0.38 -5.01
N HIS A 132 -1.73 0.13 -5.35
CA HIS A 132 -0.44 -0.50 -5.07
C HIS A 132 0.36 0.23 -4.01
N GLY A 133 1.04 -0.52 -3.15
CA GLY A 133 2.04 0.03 -2.26
C GLY A 133 2.79 -1.07 -1.51
N GLU A 134 3.51 -0.72 -0.44
CA GLU A 134 4.31 -1.72 0.28
C GLU A 134 3.40 -2.84 0.84
N GLY A 135 3.81 -4.10 0.62
CA GLY A 135 3.10 -5.28 1.09
C GLY A 135 3.17 -5.40 2.60
N LYS A 136 2.18 -4.82 3.28
CA LYS A 136 2.05 -4.78 4.74
C LYS A 136 0.66 -5.24 5.12
N HIS A 137 0.57 -6.12 6.12
CA HIS A 137 -0.71 -6.58 6.65
C HIS A 137 -1.28 -5.63 7.72
N VAL A 138 -0.43 -5.12 8.62
CA VAL A 138 -0.87 -4.25 9.74
C VAL A 138 -1.06 -2.79 9.30
N ALA A 139 -0.11 -2.28 8.50
CA ALA A 139 -0.15 -0.92 7.98
C ALA A 139 -0.15 -0.92 6.45
N PRO A 140 -1.17 -1.53 5.79
CA PRO A 140 -1.26 -1.50 4.35
C PRO A 140 -1.45 -0.07 3.89
N SER A 141 -0.97 0.22 2.68
CA SER A 141 -1.08 1.52 2.03
C SER A 141 -2.52 2.07 1.99
N HIS A 142 -3.51 1.17 2.06
CA HIS A 142 -4.95 1.47 2.11
C HIS A 142 -5.53 1.60 3.51
N GLY A 143 -5.03 0.83 4.48
CA GLY A 143 -5.77 0.58 5.72
C GLY A 143 -5.67 1.71 6.73
N CYS A 144 -4.48 2.29 6.90
CA CYS A 144 -4.25 3.32 7.90
C CYS A 144 -5.08 4.60 7.65
N PRO A 145 -5.03 5.24 6.46
CA PRO A 145 -5.81 6.45 6.22
C PRO A 145 -7.33 6.17 6.24
N ASN A 146 -7.78 5.08 5.60
CA ASN A 146 -9.20 4.75 5.55
C ASN A 146 -9.76 4.50 6.96
N ARG A 147 -9.03 3.76 7.80
CA ARG A 147 -9.45 3.49 9.18
C ARG A 147 -9.52 4.76 10.02
N LEU A 148 -8.50 5.62 9.94
CA LEU A 148 -8.48 6.88 10.67
C LEU A 148 -9.68 7.76 10.28
N MET A 149 -9.91 7.94 8.98
CA MET A 149 -10.98 8.80 8.50
C MET A 149 -12.38 8.24 8.79
N SER A 150 -12.56 6.92 8.73
CA SER A 150 -13.80 6.28 9.20
C SER A 150 -14.07 6.55 10.68
N LEU A 151 -13.05 6.49 11.54
CA LEU A 151 -13.18 6.84 12.96
C LEU A 151 -13.46 8.33 13.19
N LEU A 152 -13.02 9.20 12.27
CA LEU A 152 -13.31 10.63 12.28
C LEU A 152 -14.71 10.98 11.77
N GLY A 153 -15.53 9.99 11.36
CA GLY A 153 -16.92 10.20 10.97
C GLY A 153 -17.19 10.10 9.47
N GLY A 154 -16.24 9.59 8.67
CA GLY A 154 -16.39 9.44 7.23
C GLY A 154 -15.47 10.37 6.45
N TYR A 155 -15.51 10.24 5.12
CA TYR A 155 -14.72 11.03 4.16
C TYR A 155 -15.20 10.75 2.74
N THR A 156 -14.86 11.64 1.80
CA THR A 156 -15.02 11.36 0.37
C THR A 156 -13.87 10.46 -0.09
N LEU A 157 -14.19 9.24 -0.49
CA LEU A 157 -13.25 8.29 -1.07
C LEU A 157 -13.16 8.52 -2.58
N GLN A 158 -11.94 8.61 -3.11
CA GLN A 158 -11.75 8.55 -4.56
C GLN A 158 -12.17 7.18 -5.09
N MET A 159 -13.24 7.14 -5.89
CA MET A 159 -13.58 5.96 -6.68
C MET A 159 -12.70 5.92 -7.94
N ARG A 160 -11.84 4.91 -8.06
CA ARG A 160 -11.04 4.68 -9.27
C ARG A 160 -11.73 3.66 -10.19
N ASN A 161 -11.51 3.80 -11.49
CA ASN A 161 -11.73 2.69 -12.41
C ASN A 161 -10.75 1.56 -12.10
N MET A 162 -11.08 0.33 -12.49
CA MET A 162 -10.27 -0.85 -12.19
C MET A 162 -9.11 -0.98 -13.18
N ASP A 163 -8.19 -0.01 -13.18
CA ASP A 163 -7.13 0.20 -14.17
C ASP A 163 -6.27 -1.03 -14.56
N SER A 164 -6.10 -1.97 -13.64
CA SER A 164 -5.31 -3.20 -13.83
C SER A 164 -6.15 -4.49 -13.77
N TRP A 165 -7.45 -4.35 -13.51
CA TRP A 165 -8.40 -5.46 -13.34
C TRP A 165 -9.58 -5.35 -14.30
N GLU A 166 -9.55 -4.40 -15.24
CA GLU A 166 -10.67 -4.08 -16.11
C GLU A 166 -11.12 -5.31 -16.92
N GLY A 167 -10.16 -6.11 -17.41
CA GLY A 167 -10.45 -7.37 -18.11
C GLY A 167 -11.09 -8.44 -17.21
N TRP A 168 -10.73 -8.51 -15.93
CA TRP A 168 -11.40 -9.40 -14.99
C TRP A 168 -12.78 -8.86 -14.61
N PHE A 169 -12.88 -7.58 -14.28
CA PHE A 169 -14.11 -6.98 -13.77
C PHE A 169 -15.17 -6.78 -14.86
N TRP A 170 -14.80 -6.16 -15.98
CA TRP A 170 -15.70 -5.93 -17.11
C TRP A 170 -15.67 -7.11 -18.07
N GLY A 171 -14.49 -7.65 -18.40
CA GLY A 171 -14.40 -8.77 -19.34
C GLY A 171 -15.07 -10.04 -18.80
N ALA A 172 -14.86 -10.44 -17.54
CA ALA A 172 -15.54 -11.63 -17.02
C ALA A 172 -17.06 -11.45 -16.92
N LYS A 173 -17.52 -10.25 -16.55
CA LYS A 173 -18.94 -9.93 -16.54
C LYS A 173 -19.56 -10.01 -17.94
N HIS A 174 -18.95 -9.39 -18.94
CA HIS A 174 -19.57 -9.22 -20.27
C HIS A 174 -19.31 -10.40 -21.22
N VAL A 175 -18.24 -11.17 -21.01
CA VAL A 175 -17.87 -12.30 -21.89
C VAL A 175 -18.28 -13.63 -21.28
N TRP A 176 -18.10 -13.80 -19.97
CA TRP A 176 -18.31 -15.08 -19.28
C TRP A 176 -19.57 -15.10 -18.39
N GLY A 177 -20.27 -13.97 -18.27
CA GLY A 177 -21.45 -13.85 -17.38
C GLY A 177 -21.11 -13.95 -15.89
N CYS A 178 -19.83 -13.87 -15.52
CA CYS A 178 -19.38 -13.91 -14.14
C CYS A 178 -19.49 -12.50 -13.54
N GLU A 179 -20.62 -12.15 -12.92
CA GLU A 179 -20.67 -11.00 -12.03
C GLU A 179 -19.96 -11.30 -10.72
N PRO A 180 -19.03 -10.46 -10.23
CA PRO A 180 -18.77 -10.36 -8.81
C PRO A 180 -19.65 -9.23 -8.24
N VAL A 181 -20.97 -9.39 -8.27
CA VAL A 181 -21.90 -8.53 -7.54
C VAL A 181 -22.97 -9.42 -6.90
N GLY A 182 -22.67 -9.99 -5.73
CA GLY A 182 -23.64 -10.81 -4.99
C GLY A 182 -23.11 -11.67 -3.86
N GLU A 183 -21.84 -12.09 -3.88
CA GLU A 183 -21.26 -12.92 -2.80
C GLU A 183 -20.38 -12.08 -1.87
N MET A 184 -20.97 -11.09 -1.21
CA MET A 184 -20.56 -10.76 0.15
C MET A 184 -21.35 -11.68 1.08
N MET A 185 -20.67 -12.59 1.79
CA MET A 185 -21.27 -13.33 2.90
C MET A 185 -21.91 -12.36 3.92
N PRO A 186 -23.02 -12.77 4.55
CA PRO A 186 -24.39 -12.44 4.17
C PRO A 186 -24.79 -10.98 4.53
N MET A 187 -25.55 -10.32 3.64
CA MET A 187 -26.28 -9.08 3.95
C MET A 187 -27.66 -9.40 4.54
N THR A 188 -27.90 -9.00 5.79
CA THR A 188 -29.10 -9.30 6.59
C THR A 188 -30.23 -8.27 6.47
N ASN A 189 -30.34 -7.55 5.36
CA ASN A 189 -31.26 -6.41 5.25
C ASN A 189 -32.04 -6.35 3.93
N LEU A 190 -32.57 -7.50 3.49
CA LEU A 190 -33.70 -7.54 2.56
C LEU A 190 -34.81 -8.40 3.20
N PHE A 191 -35.84 -7.72 3.70
CA PHE A 191 -37.21 -8.25 3.81
C PHE A 191 -37.93 -8.00 2.48
#